data_AF-A0A059AC97-F1
#
_entry.id   AF-A0A059AC97-F1
#
_cell.length_a   1.000
_cell.length_b   1.000
_cell.length_c   1.000
_cell.angle_alpha   90.00
_cell.angle_beta   90.00
_cell.angle_gamma   90.00
#
_symmetry.space_group_name_H-M   'P 1'
#
loop_
_entity.id
_entity.type
_entity.pdbx_description
1 polymer ?
#
loop_
_entity_poly.entity_id
_entity_poly.type
_entity_poly.pdbx_seq_one_letter_code
_entity_poly.pdbx_strand_id
1 'polypeptide(L)'
;MSSAAGAFRDGSAGGVGGTMDHAREFARGAAEMCVELARGCRDIVRQTLGNENSFLARYFGRGSYVAGRLRGPCGRAFARVKRLNEYLPEDKDPTHVWSVVLFVSLFAVAALSVYIKPKASVPLAKKVFLHPPSASRILLPDGRYIAYKEYGIPPDEARFTIIFPHPFLSSRLAGVPGLKSSLLEEFGIRLITYDLPGFGESDPHPHRNLESSAWDISLLANALGVNDKFWVLGYSSGSMHAWASLRYIPGRVAGAAMFAPMVNPYDPLMTREERYRTWNQWTRRRKFLFFLARRLPRFLSFFYHRSFLSGRHGQIDKWLSLSLENRDRALIEDPFYEEFWQRDVEESIRQGHAKPFVEEAALQVSDWGFSLADLKLQKKRRGNG
;
A
#
# COMPACT_ATOMS: atom_id res chain seq x y z
N MET A 1 8.24 -32.07 -82.11
CA MET A 1 7.73 -33.33 -82.68
C MET A 1 7.52 -34.32 -81.55
N SER A 2 6.28 -34.81 -81.40
CA SER A 2 5.76 -35.96 -80.63
C SER A 2 6.26 -36.18 -79.18
N SER A 3 5.43 -36.03 -78.14
CA SER A 3 4.21 -36.79 -77.78
C SER A 3 4.48 -38.23 -77.34
N ALA A 4 4.23 -38.51 -76.05
CA ALA A 4 3.36 -39.59 -75.62
C ALA A 4 2.86 -39.33 -74.19
N ALA A 5 1.55 -39.42 -74.02
CA ALA A 5 0.79 -39.20 -72.80
C ALA A 5 0.58 -40.51 -72.01
N GLY A 6 0.27 -40.39 -70.71
CA GLY A 6 -0.25 -41.46 -69.87
C GLY A 6 -0.72 -40.93 -68.51
N ALA A 7 -2.01 -41.15 -68.20
CA ALA A 7 -2.80 -40.54 -67.12
C ALA A 7 -2.55 -41.14 -65.72
N PHE A 8 -2.97 -40.44 -64.64
CA PHE A 8 -3.92 -40.94 -63.61
C PHE A 8 -4.18 -39.91 -62.47
N ARG A 9 -5.46 -39.50 -62.36
CA ARG A 9 -6.34 -39.28 -61.17
C ARG A 9 -5.98 -38.41 -59.94
N ASP A 10 -7.00 -37.64 -59.55
CA ASP A 10 -7.28 -36.95 -58.29
C ASP A 10 -6.96 -37.72 -57.00
N GLY A 11 -6.52 -36.99 -55.97
CA GLY A 11 -6.36 -37.46 -54.59
C GLY A 11 -6.33 -36.32 -53.58
N SER A 12 -7.21 -36.40 -52.58
CA SER A 12 -7.67 -35.36 -51.66
C SER A 12 -6.71 -34.92 -50.54
N ALA A 13 -6.98 -33.72 -50.03
CA ALA A 13 -6.64 -33.14 -48.73
C ALA A 13 -6.30 -34.11 -47.58
N GLY A 14 -5.19 -33.83 -46.88
CA GLY A 14 -4.85 -34.43 -45.59
C GLY A 14 -3.81 -33.59 -44.85
N GLY A 15 -4.23 -32.87 -43.80
CA GLY A 15 -3.30 -32.05 -43.00
C GLY A 15 -3.92 -31.15 -41.94
N VAL A 16 -5.03 -31.57 -41.29
CA VAL A 16 -5.64 -30.83 -40.16
C VAL A 16 -5.95 -31.75 -38.95
N GLY A 17 -5.80 -33.08 -39.09
CA GLY A 17 -6.16 -34.04 -38.04
C GLY A 17 -5.20 -34.11 -36.84
N GLY A 18 -3.89 -34.03 -37.05
CA GLY A 18 -2.90 -34.33 -36.00
C GLY A 18 -2.87 -33.34 -34.82
N THR A 19 -3.04 -32.05 -35.08
CA THR A 19 -2.98 -31.02 -34.04
C THR A 19 -4.19 -31.04 -33.12
N MET A 20 -5.35 -31.44 -33.64
CA MET A 20 -6.60 -31.51 -32.89
C MET A 20 -6.65 -32.75 -31.99
N ASP A 21 -6.06 -33.86 -32.45
CA ASP A 21 -5.94 -35.08 -31.67
C ASP A 21 -4.96 -34.93 -30.50
N HIS A 22 -3.81 -34.27 -30.71
CA HIS A 22 -2.88 -33.96 -29.61
C HIS A 22 -3.47 -33.01 -28.57
N ALA A 23 -4.25 -32.00 -28.99
CA ALA A 23 -4.96 -31.12 -28.07
C ALA A 23 -6.02 -31.88 -27.25
N ARG A 24 -6.67 -32.88 -27.87
CA ARG A 24 -7.67 -33.72 -27.21
C ARG A 24 -7.05 -34.67 -26.19
N GLU A 25 -5.90 -35.27 -26.51
CA GLU A 25 -5.16 -36.12 -25.56
C GLU A 25 -4.60 -35.31 -24.38
N PHE A 26 -4.08 -34.12 -24.63
CA PHE A 26 -3.63 -33.22 -23.57
C PHE A 26 -4.79 -32.79 -22.65
N ALA A 27 -5.95 -32.45 -23.23
CA ALA A 27 -7.14 -32.11 -22.45
C ALA A 27 -7.64 -33.29 -21.60
N ARG A 28 -7.52 -34.52 -22.12
CA ARG A 28 -7.86 -35.74 -21.39
C ARG A 28 -6.92 -35.99 -20.21
N GLY A 29 -5.61 -35.87 -20.43
CA GLY A 29 -4.62 -35.99 -19.35
C GLY A 29 -4.79 -34.92 -18.28
N ALA A 30 -5.08 -33.67 -18.67
CA ALA A 30 -5.36 -32.59 -17.72
C ALA A 30 -6.62 -32.85 -16.91
N ALA A 31 -7.67 -33.42 -17.50
CA ALA A 31 -8.91 -33.79 -16.81
C ALA A 31 -8.67 -34.91 -15.80
N GLU A 32 -7.91 -35.94 -16.17
CA GLU A 32 -7.56 -37.07 -15.30
C GLU A 32 -6.73 -36.62 -14.08
N MET A 33 -5.74 -35.74 -14.28
CA MET A 33 -4.98 -35.15 -13.17
C MET A 33 -5.85 -34.29 -12.25
N CYS A 34 -6.81 -33.54 -12.80
CA CYS A 34 -7.75 -32.74 -11.98
C CYS A 34 -8.62 -33.62 -11.08
N VAL A 35 -9.04 -34.79 -11.59
CA VAL A 35 -9.84 -35.76 -10.82
C VAL A 35 -9.02 -36.37 -9.69
N GLU A 36 -7.76 -36.74 -9.95
CA GLU A 36 -6.88 -37.29 -8.91
C GLU A 36 -6.52 -36.24 -7.84
N LEU A 37 -6.31 -34.98 -8.25
CA LEU A 37 -6.09 -33.88 -7.30
C LEU A 37 -7.34 -33.63 -6.43
N ALA A 38 -8.53 -33.71 -7.02
CA ALA A 38 -9.79 -33.59 -6.27
C ALA A 38 -9.97 -34.75 -5.26
N ARG A 39 -9.58 -35.97 -5.63
CA ARG A 39 -9.57 -37.14 -4.74
C ARG A 39 -8.56 -36.97 -3.60
N GLY A 40 -7.33 -36.52 -3.88
CA GLY A 40 -6.32 -36.23 -2.87
C GLY A 40 -6.78 -35.15 -1.88
N CYS A 41 -7.37 -34.06 -2.38
CA CYS A 41 -7.94 -33.02 -1.53
C CYS A 41 -9.11 -33.52 -0.67
N ARG A 42 -9.99 -34.39 -1.21
CA ARG A 42 -11.07 -35.03 -0.45
C ARG A 42 -10.50 -35.85 0.71
N ASP A 43 -9.45 -36.61 0.46
CA ASP A 43 -8.86 -37.49 1.46
C ASP A 43 -8.15 -36.68 2.55
N ILE A 44 -7.47 -35.58 2.18
CA ILE A 44 -6.92 -34.60 3.15
C ILE A 44 -8.04 -33.98 3.99
N VAL A 45 -9.14 -33.54 3.39
CA VAL A 45 -10.28 -32.96 4.10
C VAL A 45 -10.93 -33.98 5.04
N ARG A 46 -11.08 -35.23 4.59
CA ARG A 46 -11.63 -36.33 5.41
C ARG A 46 -10.73 -36.67 6.59
N GLN A 47 -9.41 -36.66 6.39
CA GLN A 47 -8.42 -36.85 7.46
C GLN A 47 -8.37 -35.66 8.44
N THR A 48 -8.60 -34.43 7.94
CA THR A 48 -8.50 -33.19 8.74
C THR A 48 -9.78 -32.84 9.50
N LEU A 49 -10.96 -33.17 8.93
CA LEU A 49 -12.27 -32.87 9.53
C LEU A 49 -12.93 -34.08 10.21
N GLY A 50 -12.55 -35.31 9.83
CA GLY A 50 -13.11 -36.54 10.41
C GLY A 50 -12.48 -36.95 11.74
N ASN A 51 -11.45 -36.24 12.20
CA ASN A 51 -10.74 -36.53 13.44
C ASN A 51 -11.09 -35.46 14.48
N GLU A 52 -11.84 -35.82 15.51
CA GLU A 52 -12.43 -34.91 16.52
C GLU A 52 -11.39 -34.13 17.35
N ASN A 53 -10.09 -34.42 17.17
CA ASN A 53 -8.97 -33.77 17.86
C ASN A 53 -8.23 -32.73 17.00
N SER A 54 -8.75 -32.31 15.84
CA SER A 54 -8.06 -31.34 14.98
C SER A 54 -8.16 -29.88 15.48
N PHE A 55 -7.09 -29.11 15.25
CA PHE A 55 -6.95 -27.71 15.67
C PHE A 55 -8.12 -26.81 15.22
N LEU A 56 -8.72 -27.11 14.06
CA LEU A 56 -9.86 -26.37 13.51
C LEU A 56 -11.18 -26.67 14.24
N ALA A 57 -11.41 -27.89 14.71
CA ALA A 57 -12.57 -28.24 15.52
C ALA A 57 -12.57 -27.46 16.86
N ARG A 58 -11.39 -27.17 17.40
CA ARG A 58 -11.22 -26.40 18.64
C ARG A 58 -11.44 -24.89 18.46
N TYR A 59 -11.13 -24.34 17.27
CA TYR A 59 -11.25 -22.90 16.98
C TYR A 59 -12.61 -22.50 16.38
N PHE A 60 -13.24 -23.40 15.61
CA PHE A 60 -14.53 -23.18 14.92
C PHE A 60 -15.68 -24.08 15.45
N GLY A 61 -15.44 -24.91 16.47
CA GLY A 61 -16.43 -25.82 17.04
C GLY A 61 -17.64 -25.15 17.67
N ARG A 62 -18.71 -25.94 17.85
CA ARG A 62 -19.98 -25.52 18.50
C ARG A 62 -19.68 -25.07 19.94
N GLY A 63 -19.49 -23.75 20.12
CA GLY A 63 -19.20 -23.12 21.40
C GLY A 63 -18.28 -21.88 21.31
N SER A 64 -17.63 -21.64 20.18
CA SER A 64 -16.69 -20.52 20.00
C SER A 64 -17.39 -19.14 19.85
N TYR A 65 -16.81 -18.11 20.47
CA TYR A 65 -17.25 -16.70 20.41
C TYR A 65 -17.32 -16.15 18.96
N VAL A 66 -16.48 -16.68 18.06
CA VAL A 66 -16.47 -16.33 16.63
C VAL A 66 -17.65 -16.97 15.89
N ALA A 67 -18.05 -18.19 16.26
CA ALA A 67 -19.21 -18.88 15.69
C ALA A 67 -20.53 -18.14 16.02
N GLY A 68 -20.61 -17.48 17.18
CA GLY A 68 -21.78 -16.67 17.58
C GLY A 68 -21.97 -15.41 16.72
N ARG A 69 -20.89 -14.73 16.34
CA ARG A 69 -20.97 -13.46 15.58
C ARG A 69 -21.20 -13.65 14.08
N LEU A 70 -20.76 -14.79 13.53
CA LEU A 70 -20.98 -15.15 12.12
C LEU A 70 -22.33 -15.87 11.89
N ARG A 71 -22.98 -16.40 12.94
CA ARG A 71 -24.22 -17.19 12.83
C ARG A 71 -25.39 -16.43 12.18
N GLY A 72 -25.51 -15.13 12.42
CA GLY A 72 -26.63 -14.33 11.91
C GLY A 72 -26.56 -14.05 10.39
N PRO A 73 -25.46 -13.49 9.87
CA PRO A 73 -25.28 -13.26 8.43
C PRO A 73 -25.05 -14.57 7.65
N CYS A 74 -24.20 -15.48 8.14
CA CYS A 74 -23.97 -16.77 7.49
C CYS A 74 -25.20 -17.66 7.58
N GLY A 75 -25.97 -17.66 8.68
CA GLY A 75 -27.21 -18.44 8.79
C GLY A 75 -28.31 -17.99 7.82
N ARG A 76 -28.44 -16.68 7.56
CA ARG A 76 -29.36 -16.16 6.53
C ARG A 76 -28.89 -16.49 5.11
N ALA A 77 -27.58 -16.46 4.85
CA ALA A 77 -27.01 -16.90 3.59
C ALA A 77 -27.18 -18.42 3.39
N PHE A 78 -26.91 -19.22 4.42
CA PHE A 78 -27.07 -20.68 4.41
C PHE A 78 -28.53 -21.08 4.24
N ALA A 79 -29.48 -20.36 4.86
CA ALA A 79 -30.91 -20.61 4.68
C ALA A 79 -31.38 -20.28 3.24
N ARG A 80 -30.81 -19.25 2.61
CA ARG A 80 -31.06 -18.94 1.19
C ARG A 80 -30.46 -20.00 0.26
N VAL A 81 -29.25 -20.48 0.54
CA VAL A 81 -28.59 -21.57 -0.20
C VAL A 81 -29.33 -22.90 0.00
N LYS A 82 -29.86 -23.15 1.21
CA LYS A 82 -30.66 -24.36 1.51
C LYS A 82 -31.98 -24.39 0.74
N ARG A 83 -32.63 -23.25 0.49
CA ARG A 83 -33.79 -23.17 -0.43
C ARG A 83 -33.43 -23.45 -1.89
N LEU A 84 -32.19 -23.13 -2.29
CA LEU A 84 -31.71 -23.45 -3.62
C LEU A 84 -31.42 -24.96 -3.81
N ASN A 85 -31.35 -25.74 -2.71
CA ASN A 85 -31.23 -27.20 -2.79
C ASN A 85 -32.46 -27.86 -3.42
N GLU A 86 -33.64 -27.22 -3.38
CA GLU A 86 -34.87 -27.72 -4.02
C GLU A 86 -34.76 -27.77 -5.55
N TYR A 87 -33.77 -27.08 -6.13
CA TYR A 87 -33.49 -27.07 -7.57
C TYR A 87 -32.32 -27.98 -7.95
N LEU A 88 -31.75 -28.71 -7.00
CA LEU A 88 -30.70 -29.69 -7.27
C LEU A 88 -31.33 -31.05 -7.60
N PRO A 89 -30.74 -31.82 -8.53
CA PRO A 89 -31.15 -33.20 -8.79
C PRO A 89 -31.16 -34.01 -7.49
N GLU A 90 -32.24 -34.76 -7.24
CA GLU A 90 -32.50 -35.47 -5.97
C GLU A 90 -31.42 -36.50 -5.60
N ASP A 91 -30.59 -36.90 -6.57
CA ASP A 91 -29.55 -37.91 -6.49
C ASP A 91 -28.17 -37.38 -6.08
N LYS A 92 -28.01 -36.07 -5.83
CA LYS A 92 -26.69 -35.47 -5.53
C LYS A 92 -26.61 -34.82 -4.15
N ASP A 93 -25.53 -35.13 -3.42
CA ASP A 93 -25.23 -34.51 -2.13
C ASP A 93 -25.09 -32.97 -2.26
N PRO A 94 -25.95 -32.17 -1.60
CA PRO A 94 -25.90 -30.72 -1.68
C PRO A 94 -24.56 -30.13 -1.27
N THR A 95 -23.87 -30.70 -0.28
CA THR A 95 -22.55 -30.21 0.12
C THR A 95 -21.52 -30.35 -0.98
N HIS A 96 -21.53 -31.48 -1.70
CA HIS A 96 -20.68 -31.68 -2.87
C HIS A 96 -21.00 -30.66 -3.98
N VAL A 97 -22.28 -30.49 -4.34
CA VAL A 97 -22.67 -29.58 -5.44
C VAL A 97 -22.28 -28.13 -5.12
N TRP A 98 -22.55 -27.64 -3.91
CA TRP A 98 -22.17 -26.26 -3.53
C TRP A 98 -20.66 -26.07 -3.43
N SER A 99 -19.90 -27.09 -3.02
CA SER A 99 -18.43 -27.01 -3.01
C SER A 99 -17.86 -26.88 -4.44
N VAL A 100 -18.42 -27.62 -5.39
CA VAL A 100 -18.04 -27.56 -6.81
C VAL A 100 -18.44 -26.21 -7.40
N VAL A 101 -19.66 -25.73 -7.15
CA VAL A 101 -20.13 -24.41 -7.61
C VAL A 101 -19.25 -23.29 -7.06
N LEU A 102 -18.89 -23.32 -5.78
CA LEU A 102 -18.03 -22.31 -5.16
C LEU A 102 -16.62 -22.33 -5.76
N PHE A 103 -16.06 -23.53 -6.00
CA PHE A 103 -14.75 -23.68 -6.61
C PHE A 103 -14.71 -23.25 -8.08
N VAL A 104 -15.70 -23.67 -8.88
CA VAL A 104 -15.86 -23.24 -10.28
C VAL A 104 -16.12 -21.74 -10.35
N SER A 105 -16.89 -21.17 -9.42
CA SER A 105 -17.09 -19.71 -9.35
C SER A 105 -15.80 -18.97 -9.01
N LEU A 106 -15.00 -19.48 -8.07
CA LEU A 106 -13.67 -18.93 -7.76
C LEU A 106 -12.74 -19.00 -8.97
N PHE A 107 -12.72 -20.12 -9.68
CA PHE A 107 -11.93 -20.29 -10.91
C PHE A 107 -12.44 -19.42 -12.06
N ALA A 108 -13.75 -19.31 -12.24
CA ALA A 108 -14.37 -18.46 -13.25
C ALA A 108 -14.10 -16.98 -12.94
N VAL A 109 -14.17 -16.55 -11.67
CA VAL A 109 -13.80 -15.20 -11.26
C VAL A 109 -12.31 -14.94 -11.45
N ALA A 110 -11.44 -15.91 -11.13
CA ALA A 110 -10.01 -15.81 -11.40
C ALA A 110 -9.72 -15.73 -12.91
N ALA A 111 -10.36 -16.58 -13.72
CA ALA A 111 -10.25 -16.58 -15.18
C ALA A 111 -10.82 -15.30 -15.80
N LEU A 112 -12.00 -14.82 -15.36
CA LEU A 112 -12.59 -13.54 -15.76
C LEU A 112 -11.72 -12.37 -15.30
N SER A 113 -11.06 -12.43 -14.15
CA SER A 113 -10.12 -11.38 -13.74
C SER A 113 -8.86 -11.32 -14.61
N VAL A 114 -8.53 -12.43 -15.28
CA VAL A 114 -7.43 -12.53 -16.27
C VAL A 114 -7.90 -12.20 -17.69
N TYR A 115 -9.14 -12.59 -18.03
CA TYR A 115 -9.75 -12.46 -19.36
C TYR A 115 -10.38 -11.09 -19.59
N ILE A 116 -11.00 -10.50 -18.56
CA ILE A 116 -11.34 -9.08 -18.50
C ILE A 116 -10.02 -8.32 -18.26
N LYS A 117 -9.15 -8.32 -19.27
CA LYS A 117 -8.28 -7.17 -19.49
C LYS A 117 -9.22 -6.01 -19.77
N PRO A 118 -9.22 -4.93 -18.98
CA PRO A 118 -9.98 -3.75 -19.34
C PRO A 118 -9.57 -3.35 -20.75
N LYS A 119 -10.54 -3.25 -21.68
CA LYS A 119 -10.43 -2.36 -22.85
C LYS A 119 -10.50 -0.91 -22.33
N ALA A 120 -9.55 -0.54 -21.49
CA ALA A 120 -9.10 0.83 -21.41
C ALA A 120 -7.89 0.88 -22.34
N SER A 121 -7.74 1.94 -23.11
CA SER A 121 -6.44 2.31 -23.67
C SER A 121 -5.44 2.29 -22.50
N VAL A 122 -4.72 1.18 -22.32
CA VAL A 122 -3.73 1.07 -21.26
C VAL A 122 -2.69 2.11 -21.65
N PRO A 123 -2.56 3.23 -20.91
CA PRO A 123 -1.45 4.13 -21.15
C PRO A 123 -0.21 3.25 -21.06
N LEU A 124 0.67 3.31 -22.04
CA LEU A 124 1.90 2.53 -22.06
C LEU A 124 2.52 2.63 -20.67
N ALA A 125 2.51 1.53 -19.92
CA ALA A 125 2.80 1.61 -18.49
C ALA A 125 4.22 2.15 -18.31
N LYS A 126 4.33 3.41 -17.88
CA LYS A 126 5.62 4.06 -17.63
C LYS A 126 6.37 3.19 -16.61
N LYS A 127 7.58 2.76 -16.95
CA LYS A 127 8.41 1.98 -16.03
C LYS A 127 9.04 2.92 -15.00
N VAL A 128 9.20 2.42 -13.78
CA VAL A 128 10.00 3.10 -12.75
C VAL A 128 11.44 3.13 -13.24
N PHE A 129 12.06 4.31 -13.20
CA PHE A 129 13.47 4.50 -13.51
C PHE A 129 14.31 4.60 -12.24
N LEU A 130 15.44 3.88 -12.21
CA LEU A 130 16.41 3.99 -11.12
C LEU A 130 17.47 5.02 -11.50
N HIS A 131 17.39 6.20 -10.86
CA HIS A 131 18.35 7.28 -11.08
C HIS A 131 19.67 7.02 -10.32
N PRO A 132 20.81 7.53 -10.82
CA PRO A 132 22.06 7.52 -10.08
C PRO A 132 21.92 8.17 -8.69
N PRO A 133 22.69 7.72 -7.69
CA PRO A 133 22.82 8.41 -6.42
C PRO A 133 23.12 9.90 -6.60
N SER A 134 22.37 10.75 -5.91
CA SER A 134 22.46 12.22 -6.00
C SER A 134 22.31 12.92 -4.64
N ALA A 135 21.99 12.17 -3.58
CA ALA A 135 21.82 12.73 -2.24
C ALA A 135 23.11 13.26 -1.63
N SER A 136 23.02 14.43 -1.01
CA SER A 136 23.90 14.75 0.12
C SER A 136 23.54 13.82 1.28
N ARG A 137 24.56 13.25 1.94
CA ARG A 137 24.38 12.32 3.06
C ARG A 137 25.18 12.78 4.27
N ILE A 138 24.58 12.61 5.44
CA ILE A 138 25.27 12.79 6.72
C ILE A 138 25.36 11.46 7.45
N LEU A 139 26.48 11.23 8.13
CA LEU A 139 26.64 10.09 9.02
C LEU A 139 26.10 10.46 10.41
N LEU A 140 25.12 9.72 10.90
CA LEU A 140 24.59 9.88 12.24
C LEU A 140 25.49 9.18 13.28
N PRO A 141 25.42 9.56 14.57
CA PRO A 141 26.22 8.94 15.63
C PRO A 141 26.01 7.43 15.80
N ASP A 142 24.86 6.90 15.35
CA ASP A 142 24.55 5.47 15.39
C ASP A 142 25.03 4.69 14.15
N GLY A 143 25.79 5.35 13.27
CA GLY A 143 26.41 4.76 12.08
C GLY A 143 25.53 4.74 10.84
N ARG A 144 24.27 5.18 10.91
CA ARG A 144 23.39 5.29 9.74
C ARG A 144 23.69 6.54 8.94
N TYR A 145 23.62 6.45 7.62
CA TYR A 145 23.55 7.61 6.76
C TYR A 145 22.11 8.08 6.55
N ILE A 146 21.88 9.38 6.66
CA ILE A 146 20.63 10.04 6.25
C ILE A 146 20.90 10.90 5.03
N ALA A 147 20.12 10.65 3.98
CA ALA A 147 20.09 11.41 2.74
C ALA A 147 19.16 12.62 2.89
N TYR A 148 19.62 13.78 2.44
CA TYR A 148 18.89 15.03 2.61
C TYR A 148 19.06 15.95 1.40
N LYS A 149 18.22 16.98 1.34
CA LYS A 149 18.26 18.03 0.34
C LYS A 149 17.82 19.36 0.95
N GLU A 150 18.55 20.41 0.58
CA GLU A 150 18.31 21.79 1.03
C GLU A 150 17.71 22.63 -0.10
N TYR A 151 16.83 23.56 0.26
CA TYR A 151 16.18 24.51 -0.62
C TYR A 151 16.13 25.89 0.04
N GLY A 152 16.12 26.95 -0.77
CA GLY A 152 16.07 28.33 -0.28
C GLY A 152 17.47 28.86 0.04
N ILE A 153 17.57 29.63 1.12
CA ILE A 153 18.79 30.41 1.41
C ILE A 153 19.84 29.62 2.19
N PRO A 154 21.13 29.98 2.07
CA PRO A 154 22.20 29.30 2.78
C PRO A 154 22.10 29.48 4.31
N PRO A 155 22.81 28.63 5.09
CA PRO A 155 22.68 28.56 6.55
C PRO A 155 22.95 29.86 7.31
N ASP A 156 23.89 30.66 6.83
CA ASP A 156 24.40 31.90 7.43
C ASP A 156 23.46 33.10 7.25
N GLU A 157 22.61 33.06 6.23
CA GLU A 157 21.61 34.09 5.97
C GLU A 157 20.20 33.69 6.48
N ALA A 158 20.02 32.41 6.84
CA ALA A 158 18.75 31.80 7.21
C ALA A 158 18.07 32.50 8.40
N ARG A 159 16.96 33.21 8.14
CA ARG A 159 16.08 33.71 9.21
C ARG A 159 15.35 32.56 9.90
N PHE A 160 14.90 31.58 9.14
CA PHE A 160 14.22 30.39 9.66
C PHE A 160 14.76 29.13 9.00
N THR A 161 15.11 28.13 9.82
CA THR A 161 15.32 26.77 9.33
C THR A 161 14.04 25.96 9.53
N ILE A 162 13.57 25.31 8.47
CA ILE A 162 12.39 24.44 8.47
C ILE A 162 12.83 23.04 8.07
N ILE A 163 12.53 22.03 8.89
CA ILE A 163 12.74 20.62 8.54
C ILE A 163 11.40 19.99 8.14
N PHE A 164 11.37 19.36 6.97
CA PHE A 164 10.18 18.75 6.37
C PHE A 164 10.37 17.23 6.22
N PRO A 165 9.83 16.43 7.17
CA PRO A 165 9.67 14.99 6.99
C PRO A 165 8.62 14.70 5.92
N HIS A 166 9.01 13.98 4.86
CA HIS A 166 8.13 13.67 3.74
C HIS A 166 6.97 12.75 4.16
N PRO A 167 5.81 12.79 3.48
CA PRO A 167 4.70 11.88 3.73
C PRO A 167 4.98 10.47 3.19
N PHE A 168 4.02 9.57 3.37
CA PHE A 168 4.05 8.21 2.86
C PHE A 168 4.14 8.21 1.33
N LEU A 169 4.97 7.31 0.79
CA LEU A 169 5.23 7.19 -0.66
C LEU A 169 5.85 8.47 -1.24
N SER A 170 6.83 9.03 -0.55
CA SER A 170 7.52 10.26 -0.94
C SER A 170 9.00 10.19 -0.54
N SER A 171 9.80 11.20 -0.88
CA SER A 171 11.23 11.26 -0.63
C SER A 171 11.69 12.68 -0.26
N ARG A 172 12.99 12.87 -0.06
CA ARG A 172 13.62 14.19 0.06
C ARG A 172 13.33 15.10 -1.14
N LEU A 173 13.06 14.54 -2.32
CA LEU A 173 12.87 15.34 -3.54
C LEU A 173 11.55 16.12 -3.54
N ALA A 174 10.57 15.71 -2.75
CA ALA A 174 9.24 16.30 -2.74
C ALA A 174 9.26 17.81 -2.43
N GLY A 175 10.10 18.27 -1.51
CA GLY A 175 9.97 19.64 -1.00
C GLY A 175 8.52 19.95 -0.59
N VAL A 176 8.06 21.15 -0.92
CA VAL A 176 6.64 21.50 -0.85
C VAL A 176 6.16 21.70 -2.29
N PRO A 177 5.32 20.82 -2.86
CA PRO A 177 4.86 20.95 -4.24
C PRO A 177 4.24 22.32 -4.50
N GLY A 178 4.68 22.97 -5.59
CA GLY A 178 4.22 24.31 -5.98
C GLY A 178 4.90 25.48 -5.24
N LEU A 179 5.75 25.22 -4.25
CA LEU A 179 6.54 26.25 -3.59
C LEU A 179 7.74 26.63 -4.45
N LYS A 180 7.81 27.91 -4.85
CA LYS A 180 8.93 28.44 -5.62
C LYS A 180 10.11 28.76 -4.71
N SER A 181 11.34 28.50 -5.18
CA SER A 181 12.57 28.85 -4.44
C SER A 181 12.64 30.34 -4.09
N SER A 182 12.17 31.21 -4.99
CA SER A 182 12.12 32.66 -4.76
C SER A 182 11.30 33.04 -3.53
N LEU A 183 10.27 32.25 -3.17
CA LEU A 183 9.47 32.51 -1.97
C LEU A 183 10.23 32.11 -0.71
N LEU A 184 10.98 31.01 -0.76
CA LEU A 184 11.87 30.63 0.35
C LEU A 184 12.93 31.73 0.57
N GLU A 185 13.48 32.27 -0.52
CA GLU A 185 14.44 33.38 -0.49
C GLU A 185 13.85 34.65 0.11
N GLU A 186 12.69 35.09 -0.37
CA GLU A 186 11.99 36.30 0.12
C GLU A 186 11.73 36.25 1.63
N PHE A 187 11.36 35.08 2.16
CA PHE A 187 11.09 34.91 3.60
C PHE A 187 12.33 34.53 4.43
N GLY A 188 13.49 34.40 3.81
CA GLY A 188 14.73 33.98 4.46
C GLY A 188 14.66 32.57 5.04
N ILE A 189 14.05 31.63 4.31
CA ILE A 189 13.81 30.26 4.74
C ILE A 189 14.88 29.33 4.15
N ARG A 190 15.52 28.56 5.03
CA ARG A 190 16.28 27.35 4.71
C ARG A 190 15.37 26.15 4.92
N LEU A 191 14.90 25.52 3.85
CA LEU A 191 14.07 24.32 3.90
C LEU A 191 14.92 23.07 3.73
N ILE A 192 14.91 22.20 4.74
CA ILE A 192 15.64 20.93 4.76
C ILE A 192 14.62 19.80 4.65
N THR A 193 14.81 18.95 3.67
CA THR A 193 14.06 17.72 3.45
C THR A 193 15.00 16.53 3.58
N TYR A 194 14.50 15.37 3.98
CA TYR A 194 15.33 14.18 4.11
C TYR A 194 14.54 12.92 3.81
N ASP A 195 15.23 11.89 3.34
CA ASP A 195 14.64 10.57 3.17
C ASP A 195 14.49 9.94 4.56
N LEU A 196 13.25 9.57 4.91
CA LEU A 196 12.99 8.83 6.14
C LEU A 196 13.81 7.52 6.16
N PRO A 197 14.09 6.92 7.33
CA PRO A 197 14.90 5.70 7.40
C PRO A 197 14.38 4.58 6.49
N GLY A 198 15.25 4.06 5.62
CA GLY A 198 14.92 3.02 4.63
C GLY A 198 14.21 3.53 3.37
N PHE A 199 14.00 4.83 3.22
CA PHE A 199 13.55 5.46 1.98
C PHE A 199 14.74 6.07 1.24
N GLY A 200 14.60 6.26 -0.08
CA GLY A 200 15.59 6.98 -0.88
C GLY A 200 17.02 6.45 -0.64
N GLU A 201 17.94 7.34 -0.27
CA GLU A 201 19.36 6.98 -0.03
C GLU A 201 19.73 6.95 1.46
N SER A 202 18.72 6.96 2.35
CA SER A 202 18.88 6.81 3.79
C SER A 202 18.95 5.34 4.21
N ASP A 203 19.81 5.04 5.17
CA ASP A 203 19.89 3.72 5.75
C ASP A 203 18.64 3.41 6.61
N PRO A 204 18.21 2.14 6.70
CA PRO A 204 17.08 1.76 7.53
C PRO A 204 17.41 1.87 9.02
N HIS A 205 16.43 2.28 9.83
CA HIS A 205 16.54 2.24 11.28
C HIS A 205 15.99 0.90 11.81
N PRO A 206 16.79 0.05 12.49
CA PRO A 206 16.37 -1.30 12.88
C PRO A 206 15.21 -1.31 13.90
N HIS A 207 15.17 -0.31 14.78
CA HIS A 207 14.14 -0.16 15.83
C HIS A 207 13.28 1.10 15.65
N ARG A 208 12.89 1.41 14.41
CA ARG A 208 12.18 2.64 14.05
C ARG A 208 10.92 2.83 14.87
N ASN A 209 10.75 4.02 15.46
CA ASN A 209 9.52 4.47 16.10
C ASN A 209 9.41 6.01 16.02
N LEU A 210 8.38 6.60 16.64
CA LEU A 210 8.20 8.06 16.62
C LEU A 210 9.30 8.80 17.40
N GLU A 211 9.77 8.26 18.52
CA GLU A 211 10.88 8.85 19.28
C GLU A 211 12.17 8.86 18.45
N SER A 212 12.53 7.74 17.83
CA SER A 212 13.72 7.67 16.96
C SER A 212 13.59 8.61 15.77
N SER A 213 12.37 8.81 15.24
CA SER A 213 12.13 9.79 14.18
C SER A 213 12.37 11.24 14.63
N ALA A 214 11.96 11.59 15.85
CA ALA A 214 12.25 12.91 16.41
C ALA A 214 13.77 13.10 16.61
N TRP A 215 14.46 12.07 17.09
CA TRP A 215 15.92 12.09 17.22
C TRP A 215 16.62 12.21 15.87
N ASP A 216 16.17 11.51 14.82
CA ASP A 216 16.72 11.65 13.47
C ASP A 216 16.64 13.10 12.97
N ILE A 217 15.52 13.79 13.21
CA ILE A 217 15.37 15.21 12.88
C ILE A 217 16.36 16.07 13.68
N SER A 218 16.51 15.82 14.99
CA SER A 218 17.45 16.58 15.82
C SER A 218 18.91 16.34 15.46
N LEU A 219 19.27 15.11 15.08
CA LEU A 219 20.62 14.74 14.68
C LEU A 219 20.95 15.30 13.30
N LEU A 220 19.99 15.26 12.36
CA LEU A 220 20.08 15.95 11.08
C LEU A 220 20.31 17.44 11.26
N ALA A 221 19.52 18.10 12.12
CA ALA A 221 19.69 19.51 12.45
C ALA A 221 21.10 19.81 12.96
N ASN A 222 21.60 19.02 13.92
CA ASN A 222 22.95 19.17 14.48
C ASN A 222 24.04 19.03 13.40
N ALA A 223 23.96 17.99 12.59
CA ALA A 223 24.97 17.72 11.55
C ALA A 223 25.02 18.83 10.49
N LEU A 224 23.90 19.54 10.28
CA LEU A 224 23.78 20.66 9.35
C LEU A 224 24.03 22.03 9.98
N GLY A 225 24.58 22.07 11.21
CA GLY A 225 24.95 23.29 11.92
C GLY A 225 23.77 24.08 12.48
N VAL A 226 22.58 23.48 12.57
CA VAL A 226 21.38 24.14 13.12
C VAL A 226 21.42 24.03 14.65
N ASN A 227 22.18 24.92 15.26
CA ASN A 227 22.41 24.93 16.71
C ASN A 227 21.19 25.44 17.51
N ASP A 228 20.47 26.39 16.93
CA ASP A 228 19.26 26.96 17.51
C ASP A 228 18.01 26.08 17.26
N LYS A 229 16.86 26.60 17.69
CA LYS A 229 15.58 25.96 17.42
C LYS A 229 15.20 26.09 15.94
N PHE A 230 14.60 25.03 15.40
CA PHE A 230 14.07 25.00 14.03
C PHE A 230 12.56 24.76 14.01
N TRP A 231 11.93 25.04 12.88
CA TRP A 231 10.52 24.72 12.65
C TRP A 231 10.37 23.35 12.02
N VAL A 232 9.27 22.66 12.31
CA VAL A 232 8.93 21.41 11.64
C VAL A 232 7.67 21.61 10.80
N LEU A 233 7.76 21.27 9.52
CA LEU A 233 6.62 21.30 8.60
C LEU A 233 6.08 19.88 8.43
N GLY A 234 4.82 19.65 8.80
CA GLY A 234 4.15 18.36 8.63
C GLY A 234 3.13 18.43 7.50
N TYR A 235 3.17 17.47 6.57
CA TYR A 235 2.12 17.29 5.58
C TYR A 235 1.59 15.86 5.63
N SER A 236 0.27 15.67 5.72
CA SER A 236 -0.36 14.34 5.72
C SER A 236 0.28 13.45 6.80
N SER A 237 0.73 12.24 6.45
CA SER A 237 1.43 11.33 7.37
C SER A 237 2.78 11.86 7.88
N GLY A 238 3.43 12.77 7.15
CA GLY A 238 4.64 13.47 7.63
C GLY A 238 4.40 14.24 8.93
N SER A 239 3.14 14.60 9.21
CA SER A 239 2.74 15.26 10.46
C SER A 239 2.96 14.40 11.70
N MET A 240 3.01 13.07 11.59
CA MET A 240 3.35 12.19 12.72
C MET A 240 4.76 12.47 13.26
N HIS A 241 5.71 12.72 12.35
CA HIS A 241 7.07 13.10 12.72
C HIS A 241 7.12 14.50 13.33
N ALA A 242 6.23 15.40 12.91
CA ALA A 242 6.09 16.71 13.54
C ALA A 242 5.49 16.60 14.96
N TRP A 243 4.47 15.76 15.17
CA TRP A 243 3.92 15.45 16.51
C TRP A 243 5.00 14.84 17.42
N ALA A 244 5.78 13.90 16.88
CA ALA A 244 6.90 13.29 17.59
C ALA A 244 7.96 14.33 17.98
N SER A 245 8.33 15.23 17.07
CA SER A 245 9.28 16.30 17.37
C SER A 245 8.79 17.21 18.50
N LEU A 246 7.52 17.60 18.47
CA LEU A 246 6.90 18.37 19.56
C LEU A 246 6.92 17.64 20.90
N ARG A 247 6.86 16.30 20.87
CA ARG A 247 6.85 15.46 22.08
C ARG A 247 8.23 15.18 22.66
N TYR A 248 9.18 14.77 21.82
CA TYR A 248 10.45 14.17 22.24
C TYR A 248 11.62 15.16 22.20
N ILE A 249 11.56 16.17 21.34
CA ILE A 249 12.59 17.22 21.25
C ILE A 249 12.02 18.64 21.37
N PRO A 250 11.09 18.93 22.32
CA PRO A 250 10.45 20.25 22.43
C PRO A 250 11.45 21.40 22.66
N GLY A 251 12.63 21.11 23.23
CA GLY A 251 13.71 22.08 23.39
C GLY A 251 14.37 22.52 22.08
N ARG A 252 14.25 21.72 21.01
CA ARG A 252 14.85 21.99 19.68
C ARG A 252 13.85 22.55 18.67
N VAL A 253 12.55 22.48 18.96
CA VAL A 253 11.50 22.91 18.04
C VAL A 253 11.03 24.32 18.42
N ALA A 254 11.14 25.27 17.49
CA ALA A 254 10.59 26.62 17.60
C ALA A 254 9.06 26.60 17.48
N GLY A 255 8.55 25.72 16.63
CA GLY A 255 7.14 25.45 16.43
C GLY A 255 6.93 24.45 15.29
N ALA A 256 5.67 24.06 15.07
CA ALA A 256 5.30 23.21 13.94
C ALA A 256 4.15 23.84 13.14
N ALA A 257 4.24 23.75 11.82
CA ALA A 257 3.15 24.05 10.91
C ALA A 257 2.70 22.74 10.27
N MET A 258 1.40 22.45 10.24
CA MET A 258 0.89 21.20 9.69
C MET A 258 -0.26 21.42 8.70
N PHE A 259 -0.19 20.73 7.57
CA PHE A 259 -1.18 20.78 6.50
C PHE A 259 -1.78 19.38 6.30
N ALA A 260 -3.11 19.31 6.30
CA ALA A 260 -3.85 18.04 6.30
C ALA A 260 -3.29 17.01 7.32
N PRO A 261 -3.15 17.37 8.61
CA PRO A 261 -2.40 16.57 9.56
C PRO A 261 -3.01 15.18 9.74
N MET A 262 -2.16 14.15 9.71
CA MET A 262 -2.53 12.82 10.17
C MET A 262 -2.58 12.79 11.70
N VAL A 263 -3.69 12.29 12.22
CA VAL A 263 -3.84 11.85 13.61
C VAL A 263 -4.22 10.38 13.60
N ASN A 264 -3.84 9.64 14.65
CA ASN A 264 -4.15 8.21 14.72
C ASN A 264 -5.69 8.01 14.70
N PRO A 265 -6.26 7.35 13.68
CA PRO A 265 -7.72 7.18 13.56
C PRO A 265 -8.29 6.18 14.58
N TYR A 266 -7.42 5.57 15.39
CA TYR A 266 -7.74 4.71 16.52
C TYR A 266 -7.40 5.33 17.89
N ASP A 267 -7.07 6.63 17.94
CA ASP A 267 -6.78 7.32 19.20
C ASP A 267 -7.96 7.17 20.18
N PRO A 268 -7.71 6.68 21.42
CA PRO A 268 -8.76 6.45 22.40
C PRO A 268 -9.48 7.73 22.83
N LEU A 269 -8.88 8.91 22.69
CA LEU A 269 -9.50 10.19 23.02
C LEU A 269 -10.53 10.65 21.99
N MET A 270 -10.54 10.07 20.78
CA MET A 270 -11.55 10.45 19.78
C MET A 270 -12.95 9.99 20.22
N THR A 271 -13.87 10.94 20.22
CA THR A 271 -15.29 10.68 20.43
C THR A 271 -15.82 9.72 19.37
N ARG A 272 -16.98 9.11 19.64
CA ARG A 272 -17.62 8.19 18.68
C ARG A 272 -17.97 8.90 17.37
N GLU A 273 -18.38 10.16 17.44
CA GLU A 273 -18.73 10.98 16.28
C GLU A 273 -17.50 11.34 15.43
N GLU A 274 -16.41 11.78 16.07
CA GLU A 274 -15.15 12.06 15.38
C GLU A 274 -14.63 10.82 14.67
N ARG A 275 -14.58 9.68 15.36
CA ARG A 275 -14.20 8.40 14.73
C ARG A 275 -15.10 8.09 13.54
N TYR A 276 -16.42 8.16 13.72
CA TYR A 276 -17.35 7.88 12.62
C TYR A 276 -17.09 8.79 11.41
N ARG A 277 -16.92 10.10 11.61
CA ARG A 277 -16.63 11.06 10.52
C ARG A 277 -15.30 10.77 9.82
N THR A 278 -14.22 10.59 10.59
CA THR A 278 -12.89 10.27 10.05
C THR A 278 -12.94 9.01 9.19
N TRP A 279 -13.51 7.92 9.71
CA TRP A 279 -13.60 6.68 8.96
C TRP A 279 -14.58 6.81 7.79
N ASN A 280 -15.72 7.50 7.91
CA ASN A 280 -16.72 7.55 6.84
C ASN A 280 -16.19 8.20 5.55
N GLN A 281 -15.31 9.20 5.66
CA GLN A 281 -14.67 9.87 4.52
C GLN A 281 -13.71 8.97 3.75
N TRP A 282 -13.24 7.87 4.32
CA TRP A 282 -12.24 7.01 3.69
C TRP A 282 -12.84 5.93 2.79
N THR A 283 -12.17 5.68 1.67
CA THR A 283 -12.50 4.59 0.76
C THR A 283 -12.45 3.23 1.46
N ARG A 284 -13.26 2.26 1.03
CA ARG A 284 -13.27 0.90 1.59
C ARG A 284 -11.88 0.25 1.56
N ARG A 285 -11.11 0.51 0.49
CA ARG A 285 -9.74 0.04 0.35
C ARG A 285 -8.80 0.66 1.38
N ARG A 286 -8.85 1.98 1.59
CA ARG A 286 -8.05 2.65 2.63
C ARG A 286 -8.36 2.11 4.02
N LYS A 287 -9.65 1.93 4.35
CA LYS A 287 -10.07 1.31 5.62
C LYS A 287 -9.44 -0.06 5.84
N PHE A 288 -9.49 -0.90 4.80
CA PHE A 288 -8.91 -2.24 4.83
C PHE A 288 -7.38 -2.22 5.00
N LEU A 289 -6.68 -1.35 4.29
CA LEU A 289 -5.23 -1.20 4.43
C LEU A 289 -4.83 -0.73 5.83
N PHE A 290 -5.55 0.22 6.43
CA PHE A 290 -5.32 0.67 7.81
C PHE A 290 -5.65 -0.40 8.85
N PHE A 291 -6.67 -1.24 8.59
CA PHE A 291 -6.94 -2.42 9.41
C PHE A 291 -5.77 -3.42 9.33
N LEU A 292 -5.25 -3.70 8.14
CA LEU A 292 -4.08 -4.56 7.96
C LEU A 292 -2.84 -3.97 8.64
N ALA A 293 -2.57 -2.67 8.48
CA ALA A 293 -1.47 -1.99 9.14
C ALA A 293 -1.49 -2.21 10.66
N ARG A 294 -2.67 -2.17 11.26
CA ARG A 294 -2.84 -2.34 12.72
C ARG A 294 -2.76 -3.78 13.19
N ARG A 295 -3.33 -4.73 12.44
CA ARG A 295 -3.53 -6.11 12.90
C ARG A 295 -2.54 -7.11 12.32
N LEU A 296 -2.18 -6.92 11.06
CA LEU A 296 -1.44 -7.88 10.24
C LEU A 296 -0.46 -7.12 9.30
N PRO A 297 0.43 -6.25 9.81
CA PRO A 297 1.23 -5.35 8.98
C PRO A 297 2.08 -6.07 7.93
N ARG A 298 2.55 -7.29 8.23
CA ARG A 298 3.31 -8.13 7.28
C ARG A 298 2.57 -8.38 5.96
N PHE A 299 1.23 -8.43 5.98
CA PHE A 299 0.43 -8.64 4.77
C PHE A 299 0.40 -7.42 3.84
N LEU A 300 0.71 -6.21 4.33
CA LEU A 300 0.78 -5.02 3.48
C LEU A 300 1.86 -5.12 2.40
N SER A 301 2.96 -5.83 2.69
CA SER A 301 4.04 -6.09 1.74
C SER A 301 3.50 -6.66 0.42
N PHE A 302 2.57 -7.62 0.49
CA PHE A 302 1.94 -8.20 -0.71
C PHE A 302 1.21 -7.15 -1.55
N PHE A 303 0.48 -6.22 -0.92
CA PHE A 303 -0.23 -5.17 -1.63
C PHE A 303 0.72 -4.14 -2.24
N TYR A 304 1.80 -3.79 -1.54
CA TYR A 304 2.78 -2.81 -2.01
C TYR A 304 3.57 -3.32 -3.23
N HIS A 305 4.00 -4.59 -3.23
CA HIS A 305 4.63 -5.23 -4.40
C HIS A 305 3.72 -5.30 -5.62
N ARG A 306 2.40 -5.34 -5.42
CA ARG A 306 1.41 -5.31 -6.51
C ARG A 306 0.98 -3.89 -6.91
N SER A 307 1.43 -2.85 -6.19
CA SER A 307 1.14 -1.45 -6.48
C SER A 307 2.40 -0.67 -6.85
N PHE A 308 2.87 0.23 -5.98
CA PHE A 308 3.96 1.16 -6.25
C PHE A 308 5.34 0.49 -6.26
N LEU A 309 5.49 -0.71 -5.69
CA LEU A 309 6.72 -1.52 -5.81
C LEU A 309 6.68 -2.49 -7.01
N SER A 310 5.69 -2.38 -7.91
CA SER A 310 5.57 -3.28 -9.06
C SER A 310 6.56 -2.97 -10.21
N GLY A 311 7.39 -1.94 -10.07
CA GLY A 311 8.29 -1.44 -11.12
C GLY A 311 7.59 -0.65 -12.23
N ARG A 312 6.30 -0.34 -12.05
CA ARG A 312 5.51 0.47 -12.98
C ARG A 312 4.91 1.67 -12.27
N HIS A 313 4.96 2.81 -12.94
CA HIS A 313 4.23 4.01 -12.56
C HIS A 313 2.73 3.80 -12.64
N GLY A 314 2.02 4.54 -11.81
CA GLY A 314 0.59 4.51 -11.67
C GLY A 314 0.09 5.80 -11.06
N GLN A 315 -1.22 6.00 -11.06
CA GLN A 315 -1.81 7.21 -10.49
C GLN A 315 -1.79 7.16 -8.97
N ILE A 316 -1.43 8.31 -8.37
CA ILE A 316 -1.18 8.39 -6.94
C ILE A 316 -2.44 8.19 -6.08
N ASP A 317 -3.57 8.72 -6.52
CA ASP A 317 -4.86 8.54 -5.87
C ASP A 317 -5.24 7.07 -5.76
N LYS A 318 -4.95 6.26 -6.78
CA LYS A 318 -5.19 4.81 -6.77
C LYS A 318 -4.29 4.07 -5.81
N TRP A 319 -3.03 4.49 -5.68
CA TRP A 319 -2.07 3.88 -4.76
C TRP A 319 -2.34 4.25 -3.30
N LEU A 320 -2.62 5.52 -3.03
CA LEU A 320 -2.98 6.02 -1.70
C LEU A 320 -4.47 5.80 -1.35
N SER A 321 -5.25 5.28 -2.29
CA SER A 321 -6.69 5.02 -2.14
C SER A 321 -7.49 6.28 -1.73
N LEU A 322 -7.15 7.42 -2.37
CA LEU A 322 -7.76 8.72 -2.17
C LEU A 322 -8.98 8.91 -3.07
N SER A 323 -9.93 9.73 -2.62
CA SER A 323 -11.00 10.26 -3.45
C SER A 323 -10.59 11.64 -3.95
N LEU A 324 -10.56 11.83 -5.27
CA LEU A 324 -10.25 13.13 -5.88
C LEU A 324 -11.52 13.81 -6.36
N GLU A 325 -11.64 15.10 -6.07
CA GLU A 325 -12.57 15.98 -6.76
C GLU A 325 -12.03 16.34 -8.15
N ASN A 326 -12.89 16.93 -9.00
CA ASN A 326 -12.51 17.24 -10.38
C ASN A 326 -11.33 18.21 -10.48
N ARG A 327 -11.23 19.18 -9.55
CA ARG A 327 -10.11 20.13 -9.52
C ARG A 327 -8.79 19.45 -9.12
N ASP A 328 -8.82 18.58 -8.12
CA ASP A 328 -7.63 17.83 -7.69
C ASP A 328 -7.16 16.87 -8.78
N ARG A 329 -8.11 16.28 -9.53
CA ARG A 329 -7.79 15.42 -10.67
C ARG A 329 -7.05 16.20 -11.76
N ALA A 330 -7.53 17.39 -12.11
CA ALA A 330 -6.87 18.23 -13.11
C ALA A 330 -5.44 18.61 -12.70
N LEU A 331 -5.19 18.88 -11.41
CA LEU A 331 -3.85 19.15 -10.90
C LEU A 331 -2.94 17.92 -10.99
N ILE A 332 -3.44 16.73 -10.63
CA ILE A 332 -2.63 15.50 -10.63
C ILE A 332 -2.34 15.01 -12.05
N GLU A 333 -3.22 15.30 -13.00
CA GLU A 333 -3.06 14.99 -14.42
C GLU A 333 -2.26 16.05 -15.18
N ASP A 334 -1.89 17.16 -14.54
CA ASP A 334 -0.97 18.15 -15.11
C ASP A 334 0.41 17.50 -15.35
N PRO A 335 0.99 17.62 -16.57
CA PRO A 335 2.25 16.94 -16.90
C PRO A 335 3.42 17.31 -16.00
N PHE A 336 3.50 18.56 -15.54
CA PHE A 336 4.58 19.01 -14.65
C PHE A 336 4.42 18.38 -13.27
N TYR A 337 3.19 18.33 -12.75
CA TYR A 337 2.91 17.62 -11.51
C TYR A 337 3.14 16.11 -11.63
N GLU A 338 2.75 15.50 -12.75
CA GLU A 338 2.94 14.07 -13.01
C GLU A 338 4.43 13.69 -13.00
N GLU A 339 5.27 14.45 -13.71
CA GLU A 339 6.72 14.23 -13.77
C GLU A 339 7.38 14.40 -12.41
N PHE A 340 7.07 15.49 -11.71
CA PHE A 340 7.56 15.75 -10.37
C PHE A 340 7.20 14.60 -9.41
N TRP A 341 5.94 14.16 -9.41
CA TRP A 341 5.47 13.09 -8.56
C TRP A 341 6.12 11.74 -8.91
N GLN A 342 6.26 11.44 -10.21
CA GLN A 342 6.92 10.22 -10.68
C GLN A 342 8.37 10.15 -10.19
N ARG A 343 9.11 11.27 -10.27
CA ARG A 343 10.48 11.34 -9.78
C ARG A 343 10.57 11.14 -8.27
N ASP A 344 9.65 11.72 -7.51
CA ASP A 344 9.60 11.56 -6.05
C ASP A 344 9.27 10.12 -5.62
N VAL A 345 8.32 9.48 -6.31
CA VAL A 345 8.01 8.06 -6.06
C VAL A 345 9.18 7.17 -6.39
N GLU A 346 9.81 7.35 -7.56
CA GLU A 346 11.01 6.61 -7.98
C GLU A 346 12.08 6.63 -6.89
N GLU A 347 12.33 7.82 -6.34
CA GLU A 347 13.28 7.98 -5.26
C GLU A 347 12.81 7.25 -3.99
N SER A 348 11.54 7.42 -3.60
CA SER A 348 10.99 6.79 -2.39
C SER A 348 11.11 5.26 -2.41
N ILE A 349 10.95 4.63 -3.58
CA ILE A 349 10.95 3.17 -3.74
C ILE A 349 12.29 2.59 -4.19
N ARG A 350 13.34 3.42 -4.38
CA ARG A 350 14.58 2.98 -5.05
C ARG A 350 15.26 1.77 -4.42
N GLN A 351 15.10 1.58 -3.12
CA GLN A 351 15.67 0.42 -2.40
C GLN A 351 14.89 -0.88 -2.67
N GLY A 352 13.69 -0.81 -3.25
CA GLY A 352 12.85 -1.97 -3.58
C GLY A 352 12.28 -2.71 -2.36
N HIS A 353 12.47 -2.20 -1.14
CA HIS A 353 12.06 -2.86 0.09
C HIS A 353 10.69 -2.37 0.57
N ALA A 354 9.76 -3.29 0.81
CA ALA A 354 8.45 -2.96 1.38
C ALA A 354 8.48 -2.62 2.88
N LYS A 355 9.50 -3.09 3.61
CA LYS A 355 9.63 -2.92 5.07
C LYS A 355 9.42 -1.47 5.55
N PRO A 356 10.13 -0.45 5.04
CA PRO A 356 9.96 0.95 5.48
C PRO A 356 8.53 1.48 5.26
N PHE A 357 7.86 1.07 4.18
CA PHE A 357 6.45 1.42 3.94
C PHE A 357 5.52 0.72 4.92
N VAL A 358 5.77 -0.54 5.25
CA VAL A 358 4.99 -1.27 6.26
C VAL A 358 5.14 -0.62 7.63
N GLU A 359 6.35 -0.20 8.00
CA GLU A 359 6.63 0.51 9.25
C GLU A 359 5.90 1.86 9.30
N GLU A 360 5.98 2.67 8.24
CA GLU A 360 5.26 3.95 8.16
C GLU A 360 3.73 3.79 8.22
N ALA A 361 3.19 2.76 7.55
CA ALA A 361 1.77 2.47 7.63
C ALA A 361 1.36 2.02 9.04
N ALA A 362 2.19 1.23 9.71
CA ALA A 362 1.94 0.79 11.09
C ALA A 362 1.99 1.97 12.07
N LEU A 363 2.93 2.91 11.91
CA LEU A 363 3.03 4.11 12.75
C LEU A 363 1.77 4.99 12.67
N GLN A 364 1.06 5.00 11.54
CA GLN A 364 -0.21 5.74 11.41
C GLN A 364 -1.35 5.20 12.29
N VAL A 365 -1.23 3.97 12.79
CA VAL A 365 -2.31 3.26 13.48
C VAL A 365 -1.88 2.59 14.78
N SER A 366 -0.60 2.66 15.14
CA SER A 366 -0.06 2.14 16.39
C SER A 366 -0.32 3.10 17.54
N ASP A 367 -0.20 2.62 18.77
CA ASP A 367 -0.07 3.53 19.91
C ASP A 367 1.22 4.34 19.74
N TRP A 368 1.12 5.66 19.91
CA TRP A 368 2.25 6.58 19.76
C TRP A 368 3.07 6.69 21.05
N GLY A 369 2.59 6.13 22.16
CA GLY A 369 3.21 6.29 23.49
C GLY A 369 2.98 7.68 24.10
N PHE A 370 2.19 8.53 23.43
CA PHE A 370 1.72 9.82 23.92
C PHE A 370 0.40 10.18 23.23
N SER A 371 -0.41 10.97 23.93
CA SER A 371 -1.57 11.64 23.38
C SER A 371 -1.24 13.07 22.95
N LEU A 372 -2.00 13.62 22.01
CA LEU A 372 -1.94 15.05 21.68
C LEU A 372 -2.25 15.94 22.89
N ALA A 373 -3.03 15.46 23.86
CA ALA A 373 -3.30 16.17 25.11
C ALA A 373 -2.05 16.31 26.00
N ASP A 374 -1.04 15.45 25.83
CA ASP A 374 0.20 15.47 26.61
C ASP A 374 1.19 16.54 26.10
N LEU A 375 0.94 17.10 24.91
CA LEU A 375 1.81 18.09 24.30
C LEU A 375 1.70 19.43 25.03
N LYS A 376 2.79 19.83 25.69
CA LYS A 376 2.92 21.13 26.36
C LYS A 376 3.15 22.25 25.36
N LEU A 377 2.11 22.60 24.61
CA LEU A 377 2.15 23.71 23.65
C LEU A 377 1.90 25.03 24.38
N GLN A 378 2.82 26.00 24.23
CA GLN A 378 2.54 27.36 24.67
C GLN A 378 1.43 27.94 23.78
N LYS A 379 0.23 28.13 24.35
CA LYS A 379 -0.83 28.88 23.68
C LYS A 379 -0.34 30.32 23.51
N LYS A 380 0.00 30.71 22.28
CA LYS A 380 0.23 32.12 21.95
C LYS A 380 -1.09 32.84 22.28
N ARG A 381 -1.09 33.73 23.27
CA ARG A 381 -2.23 34.61 23.52
C ARG A 381 -2.50 35.33 22.20
N ARG A 382 -3.73 35.24 21.67
CA ARG A 382 -4.13 36.07 20.53
C ARG A 382 -3.93 37.50 21.00
N GLY A 383 -2.93 38.18 20.45
CA GLY A 383 -2.82 39.62 20.61
C GLY A 383 -4.07 40.23 19.98
N ASN A 384 -4.72 41.14 20.70
CA ASN A 384 -5.69 42.04 20.08
C ASN A 384 -4.89 42.99 19.17
N GLY A 385 -4.65 42.55 17.95
CA GLY A 385 -4.04 43.33 16.87
C GLY A 385 -5.08 43.52 15.79
#